data_AF-A0A1H6HUS6-F1
#
_entry.id   AF-A0A1H6HUS6-F1
#
_cell.length_a   1.000
_cell.length_b   1.000
_cell.length_c   1.000
_cell.angle_alpha   90.00
_cell.angle_beta   90.00
_cell.angle_gamma   90.00
#
_symmetry.space_group_name_H-M   'P 1'
#
loop_
_entity.id
_entity.type
_entity.pdbx_description
1 polymer ?
#
loop_
_entity_poly.entity_id
_entity_poly.type
_entity_poly.pdbx_seq_one_letter_code
_entity_poly.pdbx_strand_id
1 'polypeptide(L)'
;MSARFPVASPLQTCKLAAVLVTGLATIAALTGLTPVGLLRTLLIVAFLGPLLGLVVLVETVVVGYRVLATDDAPLGRFGDRPVYVVVRVLEVVLTVTAGGAFVVLIATLPEDLPGPGAIGVLFVGVALGGLVLVAVLVRTILEYVLHRRHPDPGDSDDPDADPQSASRSVDAGE
;
A
#
# COMPACT_ATOMS: atom_id res chain seq x y z
N MET A 1 -14.79 20.77 1.54
CA MET A 1 -13.50 20.60 2.28
C MET A 1 -13.00 19.17 2.09
N SER A 2 -12.32 18.92 0.98
CA SER A 2 -11.79 17.60 0.60
C SER A 2 -10.88 17.05 1.71
N ALA A 3 -11.29 15.94 2.34
CA ALA A 3 -10.51 15.31 3.39
C ALA A 3 -9.13 14.95 2.83
N ARG A 4 -8.06 15.51 3.43
CA ARG A 4 -6.68 15.20 3.02
C ARG A 4 -6.51 13.68 3.04
N PHE A 5 -5.99 13.08 1.97
CA PHE A 5 -5.66 11.65 1.83
C PHE A 5 -5.15 10.96 3.11
N PRO A 6 -4.23 11.55 3.91
CA PRO A 6 -3.81 10.95 5.18
C PRO A 6 -4.91 10.75 6.23
N VAL A 7 -5.94 11.59 6.22
CA VAL A 7 -7.11 11.48 7.10
C VAL A 7 -8.12 10.48 6.54
N ALA A 8 -8.26 10.40 5.21
CA ALA A 8 -9.17 9.48 4.54
C ALA A 8 -8.64 8.04 4.49
N SER A 9 -7.32 7.82 4.56
CA SER A 9 -6.68 6.50 4.47
C SER A 9 -5.41 6.42 5.33
N PRO A 10 -5.56 6.38 6.67
CA PRO A 10 -4.43 6.41 7.60
C PRO A 10 -3.50 5.18 7.46
N LEU A 11 -4.06 4.00 7.18
CA LEU A 11 -3.28 2.76 7.01
C LEU A 11 -2.38 2.79 5.77
N GLN A 12 -2.88 3.29 4.63
CA GLN A 12 -2.05 3.45 3.43
C GLN A 12 -0.94 4.48 3.65
N THR A 13 -1.22 5.54 4.40
CA THR A 13 -0.22 6.54 4.75
C THR A 13 0.88 5.94 5.62
N CYS A 14 0.52 5.14 6.62
CA CYS A 14 1.49 4.41 7.43
C CYS A 14 2.31 3.42 6.59
N LYS A 15 1.69 2.68 5.67
CA LYS A 15 2.38 1.79 4.73
C LYS A 15 3.36 2.56 3.86
N LEU A 16 2.95 3.68 3.28
CA LEU A 16 3.82 4.53 2.47
C LEU A 16 5.01 5.06 3.29
N ALA A 17 4.76 5.56 4.50
CA ALA A 17 5.80 6.04 5.38
C ALA A 17 6.80 4.92 5.70
N ALA A 18 6.31 3.72 6.04
CA ALA A 18 7.16 2.56 6.27
C ALA A 18 7.97 2.19 5.02
N VAL A 19 7.36 2.16 3.84
CA VAL A 19 8.04 1.88 2.58
C VAL A 19 9.14 2.90 2.29
N LEU A 20 8.84 4.20 2.42
CA LEU A 20 9.78 5.29 2.19
C LEU A 20 10.96 5.24 3.16
N VAL A 21 10.69 5.06 4.47
CA VAL A 21 11.72 4.94 5.49
C VAL A 21 12.62 3.74 5.21
N THR A 22 12.03 2.59 4.85
CA THR A 22 12.80 1.38 4.56
C THR A 22 13.64 1.53 3.29
N GLY A 23 13.06 2.10 2.23
CA GLY A 23 13.76 2.36 0.97
C GLY A 23 14.94 3.31 1.16
N LEU A 24 14.72 4.42 1.87
CA LEU A 24 15.79 5.37 2.19
C LEU A 24 16.88 4.75 3.05
N ALA A 25 16.51 3.96 4.07
CA ALA A 25 17.48 3.24 4.89
C ALA A 25 18.30 2.23 4.06
N THR A 26 17.66 1.54 3.12
CA THR A 26 18.33 0.60 2.21
C THR A 26 19.34 1.32 1.31
N ILE A 27 18.93 2.42 0.68
CA ILE A 27 19.81 3.24 -0.17
C ILE A 27 20.99 3.76 0.64
N ALA A 28 20.73 4.36 1.81
CA ALA A 28 21.77 4.88 2.69
C ALA A 28 22.77 3.79 3.11
N ALA A 29 22.29 2.56 3.36
CA ALA A 29 23.15 1.43 3.68
C ALA A 29 24.08 1.09 2.51
N LEU A 30 23.50 0.92 1.32
CA LEU A 30 24.23 0.53 0.10
C LEU A 30 25.25 1.59 -0.33
N THR A 31 24.99 2.86 -0.07
CA THR A 31 25.92 3.97 -0.35
C THR A 31 26.91 4.24 0.79
N GLY A 32 26.86 3.49 1.88
CA GLY A 32 27.76 3.67 3.04
C GLY A 32 27.49 4.92 3.87
N LEU A 33 26.31 5.54 3.74
CA LEU A 33 25.92 6.76 4.45
C LEU A 33 25.36 6.48 5.86
N THR A 34 25.28 5.22 6.29
CA THR A 34 24.69 4.86 7.59
C THR A 34 25.74 4.88 8.72
N PRO A 35 25.49 5.59 9.84
CA PRO A 35 26.41 5.65 10.98
C PRO A 35 26.51 4.32 11.75
N VAL A 36 25.57 3.40 11.54
CA VAL A 36 25.45 2.11 12.25
C VAL A 36 26.08 0.93 11.51
N GLY A 37 26.69 1.17 10.34
CA GLY A 37 27.35 0.15 9.52
C GLY A 37 26.40 -0.66 8.62
N LEU A 38 26.90 -1.08 7.46
CA LEU A 38 26.13 -1.76 6.40
C LEU A 38 25.35 -2.98 6.93
N LEU A 39 26.02 -3.87 7.66
CA LEU A 39 25.46 -5.16 8.07
C LEU A 39 24.21 -4.99 8.97
N ARG A 40 24.26 -4.06 9.93
CA ARG A 40 23.11 -3.77 10.82
C ARG A 40 21.94 -3.19 10.04
N THR A 41 22.19 -2.26 9.12
CA THR A 41 21.10 -1.67 8.33
C THR A 41 20.46 -2.70 7.41
N LEU A 42 21.26 -3.55 6.74
CA LEU A 42 20.72 -4.62 5.90
C LEU A 42 19.88 -5.63 6.71
N LEU A 43 20.29 -5.93 7.95
CA LEU A 43 19.52 -6.77 8.87
C LEU A 43 18.15 -6.16 9.17
N ILE A 44 18.09 -4.88 9.50
CA ILE A 44 16.84 -4.16 9.76
C ILE A 44 15.93 -4.21 8.51
N VAL A 45 16.48 -3.94 7.33
CA VAL A 45 15.74 -3.97 6.05
C VAL A 45 15.20 -5.36 5.75
N ALA A 46 16.01 -6.40 5.96
CA ALA A 46 15.61 -7.79 5.75
C ALA A 46 14.43 -8.20 6.63
N PHE A 47 14.31 -7.64 7.84
CA PHE A 47 13.18 -7.89 8.74
C PHE A 47 11.95 -7.02 8.45
N LEU A 48 12.12 -5.80 7.96
CA LEU A 48 10.99 -4.89 7.70
C LEU A 48 10.09 -5.37 6.56
N GLY A 49 10.66 -5.97 5.52
CA GLY A 49 9.90 -6.51 4.40
C GLY A 49 8.85 -7.56 4.82
N PRO A 50 9.25 -8.64 5.52
CA PRO A 50 8.33 -9.62 6.08
C PRO A 50 7.29 -9.02 7.03
N LEU A 51 7.66 -8.06 7.89
CA LEU A 51 6.72 -7.37 8.78
C LEU A 51 5.65 -6.60 8.00
N LEU A 52 6.04 -5.86 6.96
CA LEU A 52 5.10 -5.21 6.05
C LEU A 52 4.21 -6.22 5.34
N GLY A 53 4.77 -7.38 4.99
CA GLY A 53 4.02 -8.46 4.39
C GLY A 53 2.91 -8.99 5.30
N LEU A 54 3.16 -9.13 6.59
CA LEU A 54 2.14 -9.49 7.58
C LEU A 54 1.02 -8.45 7.64
N VAL A 55 1.35 -7.15 7.58
CA VAL A 55 0.34 -6.09 7.57
C VAL A 55 -0.55 -6.20 6.32
N VAL A 56 0.03 -6.45 5.15
CA VAL A 56 -0.71 -6.67 3.91
C VAL A 56 -1.61 -7.91 4.01
N LEU A 57 -1.11 -9.00 4.59
CA LEU A 57 -1.88 -10.23 4.79
C LEU A 57 -3.09 -9.98 5.70
N VAL A 58 -2.88 -9.36 6.87
CA VAL A 58 -3.96 -9.01 7.81
C VAL A 58 -5.01 -8.14 7.13
N GLU A 59 -4.60 -7.10 6.41
CA GLU A 59 -5.55 -6.24 5.70
C GLU A 59 -6.34 -7.02 4.65
N THR A 60 -5.69 -7.93 3.93
CA THR A 60 -6.33 -8.78 2.92
C THR A 60 -7.37 -9.69 3.56
N VAL A 61 -7.07 -10.30 4.70
CA VAL A 61 -8.02 -11.12 5.47
C VAL A 61 -9.19 -10.28 5.98
N VAL A 62 -8.94 -9.09 6.54
CA VAL A 62 -9.99 -8.21 7.04
C VAL A 62 -10.93 -7.75 5.93
N VAL A 63 -10.38 -7.37 4.77
CA VAL A 63 -11.19 -6.98 3.61
C VAL A 63 -11.96 -8.18 3.07
N GLY A 64 -11.31 -9.34 2.95
CA GLY A 64 -11.97 -10.58 2.51
C GLY A 64 -13.12 -10.97 3.45
N TYR A 65 -12.89 -10.91 4.77
CA TYR A 65 -13.91 -11.18 5.77
C TYR A 65 -15.09 -10.21 5.67
N ARG A 66 -14.83 -8.90 5.55
CA ARG A 66 -15.92 -7.91 5.38
C ARG A 66 -16.76 -8.21 4.14
N VAL A 67 -16.12 -8.50 3.01
CA VAL A 67 -16.83 -8.84 1.76
C VAL A 67 -17.71 -10.08 1.94
N LEU A 68 -17.21 -11.12 2.61
CA LEU A 68 -17.98 -12.33 2.90
C LEU A 68 -19.13 -12.08 3.89
N ALA A 69 -18.96 -11.11 4.81
CA ALA A 69 -19.95 -10.81 5.85
C ALA A 69 -21.07 -9.87 5.40
N THR A 70 -20.88 -9.07 4.34
CA THR A 70 -21.85 -8.03 3.95
C THR A 70 -22.85 -8.44 2.86
N ASP A 71 -22.79 -9.64 2.27
CA ASP A 71 -23.67 -10.11 1.15
C ASP A 71 -23.79 -9.19 -0.08
N ASP A 72 -23.18 -8.00 -0.06
CA ASP A 72 -23.06 -7.09 -1.18
C ASP A 72 -22.25 -7.77 -2.29
N ALA A 73 -22.88 -7.97 -3.45
CA ALA A 73 -22.29 -8.63 -4.61
C ALA A 73 -20.91 -8.04 -4.95
N PRO A 74 -19.79 -8.74 -4.67
CA PRO A 74 -18.44 -8.19 -4.80
C PRO A 74 -18.15 -7.78 -6.25
N LEU A 75 -18.74 -8.50 -7.21
CA LEU A 75 -18.55 -8.31 -8.64
C LEU A 75 -19.06 -6.95 -9.15
N GLY A 76 -20.11 -6.38 -8.54
CA GLY A 76 -20.67 -5.09 -8.97
C GLY A 76 -19.74 -3.90 -8.72
N ARG A 77 -18.89 -3.98 -7.68
CA ARG A 77 -17.96 -2.91 -7.29
C ARG A 77 -16.58 -3.05 -7.93
N PHE A 78 -16.19 -4.28 -8.29
CA PHE A 78 -14.90 -4.58 -8.93
C PHE A 78 -14.95 -4.51 -10.47
N GLY A 79 -16.15 -4.63 -11.07
CA GLY A 79 -16.35 -4.50 -12.52
C GLY A 79 -15.84 -3.17 -13.09
N ASP A 80 -15.91 -2.09 -12.32
CA ASP A 80 -15.51 -0.76 -12.77
C ASP A 80 -14.00 -0.48 -12.68
N ARG A 81 -13.21 -1.34 -12.01
CA ARG A 81 -11.78 -1.08 -11.72
C ARG A 81 -10.89 -2.34 -11.81
N PRO A 82 -10.82 -3.00 -12.97
CA PRO A 82 -10.08 -4.27 -13.13
C PRO A 82 -8.58 -4.15 -12.81
N VAL A 83 -7.95 -3.01 -13.14
CA VAL A 83 -6.52 -2.75 -12.85
C VAL A 83 -6.23 -2.77 -11.35
N TYR A 84 -7.14 -2.23 -10.53
CA TYR A 84 -6.98 -2.21 -9.08
C TYR A 84 -6.99 -3.63 -8.49
N VAL A 85 -7.89 -4.49 -8.98
CA VAL A 85 -7.99 -5.89 -8.57
C VAL A 85 -6.71 -6.64 -8.92
N VAL A 86 -6.22 -6.48 -10.16
CA VAL A 86 -4.97 -7.14 -10.61
C VAL A 86 -3.79 -6.73 -9.73
N VAL A 87 -3.61 -5.43 -9.46
CA VAL A 87 -2.51 -4.95 -8.61
C VAL A 87 -2.64 -5.48 -7.19
N ARG A 88 -3.86 -5.57 -6.66
CA ARG A 88 -4.10 -6.13 -5.31
C ARG A 88 -3.80 -7.62 -5.24
N VAL A 89 -4.23 -8.40 -6.23
CA VAL A 89 -3.89 -9.82 -6.31
C VAL A 89 -2.38 -10.00 -6.41
N LEU A 90 -1.72 -9.20 -7.25
CA LEU A 90 -0.28 -9.24 -7.42
C LEU A 90 0.45 -8.88 -6.12
N GLU A 91 0.01 -7.85 -5.40
CA GLU A 91 0.58 -7.50 -4.09
C GLU A 91 0.46 -8.67 -3.10
N VAL A 92 -0.71 -9.30 -3.00
CA VAL A 92 -0.93 -10.43 -2.09
C VAL A 92 -0.07 -11.61 -2.50
N VAL A 93 -0.04 -11.99 -3.77
CA VAL A 93 0.75 -13.11 -4.28
C VAL A 93 2.24 -12.88 -4.02
N LEU A 94 2.76 -11.71 -4.37
CA LEU A 94 4.16 -11.37 -4.13
C LEU A 94 4.49 -11.37 -2.63
N THR A 95 3.61 -10.83 -1.81
CA THR A 95 3.80 -10.78 -0.35
C THR A 95 3.82 -12.17 0.28
N VAL A 96 2.84 -13.01 -0.06
CA VAL A 96 2.74 -14.37 0.46
C VAL A 96 3.90 -15.22 -0.04
N THR A 97 4.25 -15.11 -1.32
CA THR A 97 5.36 -15.87 -1.91
C THR A 97 6.69 -15.44 -1.31
N ALA A 98 6.94 -14.14 -1.13
CA ALA A 98 8.16 -13.63 -0.52
C ALA A 98 8.27 -14.03 0.96
N GLY A 99 7.18 -13.91 1.71
CA GLY A 99 7.12 -14.35 3.11
C GLY A 99 7.34 -15.86 3.25
N GLY A 100 6.67 -16.66 2.41
CA GLY A 100 6.85 -18.12 2.37
C GLY A 100 8.26 -18.52 2.00
N ALA A 101 8.84 -17.91 0.96
CA ALA A 101 10.23 -18.13 0.57
C ALA A 101 11.21 -17.76 1.69
N PHE A 102 10.94 -16.68 2.42
CA PHE A 102 11.75 -16.29 3.57
C PHE A 102 11.67 -17.33 4.71
N VAL A 103 10.46 -17.82 5.04
CA VAL A 103 10.29 -18.87 6.05
C VAL A 103 10.99 -20.16 5.65
N VAL A 104 10.83 -20.61 4.40
CA VAL A 104 11.52 -21.80 3.87
C VAL A 104 13.03 -21.62 3.91
N LEU A 105 13.52 -20.45 3.51
CA LEU A 105 14.94 -20.12 3.58
C LEU A 105 15.45 -20.32 5.01
N ILE A 106 14.83 -19.68 6.00
CA ILE A 106 15.22 -19.80 7.42
C ILE A 106 15.13 -21.24 7.93
N ALA A 107 14.06 -21.96 7.59
CA ALA A 107 13.85 -23.34 8.03
C ALA A 107 14.83 -24.35 7.43
N THR A 108 15.47 -24.01 6.32
CA THR A 108 16.44 -24.88 5.63
C THR A 108 17.89 -24.48 5.90
N LEU A 109 18.13 -23.43 6.68
CA LEU A 109 19.49 -23.05 7.05
C LEU A 109 20.11 -24.08 8.00
N PRO A 110 21.36 -24.52 7.75
CA PRO A 110 22.11 -25.29 8.74
C PRO A 110 22.36 -24.46 10.01
N GLU A 111 22.45 -25.13 11.15
CA GLU A 111 22.72 -24.50 12.46
C GLU A 111 24.08 -23.77 12.46
N ASP A 112 25.08 -24.35 11.80
CA ASP A 112 26.41 -23.75 11.61
C ASP A 112 26.57 -23.22 10.19
N LEU A 113 26.29 -21.93 10.01
CA LEU A 113 26.38 -21.27 8.71
C LEU A 113 27.67 -20.46 8.61
N PRO A 114 28.60 -20.79 7.68
CA PRO A 114 29.84 -20.06 7.53
C PRO A 114 29.57 -18.62 7.10
N GLY A 115 30.42 -17.69 7.54
CA GLY A 115 30.24 -16.24 7.34
C GLY A 115 29.82 -15.80 5.93
N PRO A 116 30.44 -16.28 4.84
CA PRO A 116 30.02 -15.96 3.47
C PRO A 116 28.61 -16.43 3.14
N GLY A 117 28.19 -17.59 3.65
CA GLY A 117 26.83 -18.10 3.49
C GLY A 117 25.80 -17.23 4.20
N ALA A 118 26.10 -16.77 5.41
CA ALA A 118 25.21 -15.91 6.19
C ALA A 118 24.99 -14.55 5.51
N ILE A 119 26.04 -14.02 4.87
CA ILE A 119 25.95 -12.80 4.05
C ILE A 119 25.05 -13.04 2.83
N GLY A 120 25.19 -14.19 2.15
CA GLY A 120 24.32 -14.56 1.03
C GLY A 120 22.84 -14.62 1.41
N VAL A 121 22.52 -15.27 2.52
CA VAL A 121 21.16 -15.34 3.09
C VAL A 121 20.59 -13.95 3.39
N LEU A 122 21.42 -13.07 3.94
CA LEU A 122 21.03 -11.68 4.20
C LEU A 122 20.63 -10.95 2.92
N PHE A 123 21.41 -11.08 1.84
CA PHE A 123 21.06 -10.47 0.55
C PHE A 123 19.77 -11.04 -0.05
N VAL A 124 19.53 -12.35 0.08
CA VAL A 124 18.26 -12.96 -0.34
C VAL A 124 17.10 -12.39 0.48
N GLY A 125 17.25 -12.27 1.80
CA GLY A 125 16.25 -11.65 2.67
C GLY A 125 15.96 -10.20 2.30
N VAL A 126 16.99 -9.40 2.01
CA VAL A 126 16.85 -8.02 1.53
C VAL A 126 16.13 -7.96 0.18
N ALA A 127 16.46 -8.85 -0.75
CA ALA A 127 15.79 -8.90 -2.07
C ALA A 127 14.30 -9.25 -1.94
N LEU A 128 13.96 -10.24 -1.10
CA LEU A 128 12.59 -10.62 -0.80
C LEU A 128 11.83 -9.46 -0.13
N GLY A 129 12.44 -8.80 0.85
CA GLY A 129 11.86 -7.63 1.50
C GLY A 129 11.67 -6.45 0.54
N GLY A 130 12.64 -6.23 -0.35
CA GLY A 130 12.57 -5.24 -1.43
C GLY A 130 11.40 -5.48 -2.37
N LEU A 131 11.15 -6.74 -2.73
CA LEU A 131 10.03 -7.11 -3.58
C LEU A 131 8.67 -6.81 -2.92
N VAL A 132 8.54 -7.07 -1.60
CA VAL A 132 7.34 -6.67 -0.83
C VAL A 132 7.18 -5.14 -0.81
N LEU A 133 8.27 -4.40 -0.57
CA LEU A 133 8.25 -2.94 -0.57
C LEU A 133 7.77 -2.37 -1.91
N VAL A 134 8.28 -2.89 -3.02
CA VAL A 134 7.87 -2.48 -4.37
C VAL A 134 6.38 -2.77 -4.60
N ALA A 135 5.91 -3.95 -4.19
CA ALA A 135 4.49 -4.31 -4.34
C ALA A 135 3.57 -3.34 -3.57
N VAL A 136 3.90 -3.05 -2.32
CA VAL A 136 3.16 -2.09 -1.48
C VAL A 136 3.24 -0.67 -2.07
N LEU A 137 4.39 -0.27 -2.58
CA LEU A 137 4.58 1.05 -3.21
C LEU A 137 3.67 1.22 -4.43
N VAL A 138 3.67 0.25 -5.34
CA VAL A 138 2.84 0.28 -6.55
C VAL A 138 1.37 0.40 -6.19
N ARG A 139 0.91 -0.36 -5.20
CA ARG A 139 -0.48 -0.25 -4.71
C ARG A 139 -0.79 1.13 -4.14
N THR A 140 0.10 1.65 -3.30
CA THR A 140 -0.13 2.94 -2.64
C THR A 140 -0.16 4.10 -3.65
N ILE A 141 0.71 4.04 -4.67
CA ILE A 141 0.69 5.00 -5.79
C ILE A 141 -0.62 4.90 -6.56
N LEU A 142 -1.11 3.70 -6.84
CA LEU A 142 -2.36 3.51 -7.57
C LEU A 142 -3.55 4.08 -6.78
N GLU A 143 -3.62 3.84 -5.48
CA GLU A 143 -4.66 4.39 -4.59
C GLU A 143 -4.60 5.92 -4.54
N TYR A 144 -3.40 6.49 -4.47
CA TYR A 144 -3.21 7.94 -4.54
C TYR A 144 -3.67 8.54 -5.87
N VAL A 145 -3.29 7.92 -7.01
CA VAL A 145 -3.70 8.39 -8.34
C VAL A 145 -5.21 8.29 -8.53
N LEU A 146 -5.83 7.21 -8.06
CA LEU A 146 -7.29 7.05 -8.10
C LEU A 146 -8.00 8.10 -7.25
N HIS A 147 -7.51 8.36 -6.04
CA HIS A 147 -8.06 9.41 -5.18
C HIS A 147 -7.97 10.79 -5.84
N ARG A 148 -6.88 11.07 -6.56
CA ARG A 148 -6.71 12.35 -7.27
C ARG A 148 -7.60 12.48 -8.51
N ARG A 149 -7.95 11.38 -9.18
CA ARG A 149 -8.79 11.38 -10.40
C ARG A 149 -10.29 11.49 -10.12
N HIS A 150 -10.73 11.16 -8.91
CA HIS A 150 -12.09 11.41 -8.45
C HIS A 150 -12.06 12.31 -7.21
N PRO A 151 -11.88 13.64 -7.37
CA PRO A 151 -12.28 14.59 -6.34
C PRO A 151 -13.77 14.36 -6.07
N ASP A 152 -14.17 14.36 -4.80
CA ASP A 152 -15.59 14.31 -4.41
C ASP A 152 -16.40 15.31 -5.26
N PRO A 153 -17.55 14.91 -5.84
CA PRO A 153 -18.46 15.82 -6.54
C PRO A 153 -19.23 16.74 -5.58
N GLY A 154 -18.61 17.14 -4.47
CA GLY A 154 -19.12 18.07 -3.47
C GLY A 154 -18.27 19.34 -3.33
N ASP A 155 -17.32 19.57 -4.24
CA ASP A 155 -16.51 20.80 -4.29
C ASP A 155 -16.97 21.77 -5.41
N SER A 156 -18.14 21.52 -6.02
CA SER A 156 -18.91 22.56 -6.71
C SER A 156 -19.86 23.23 -5.70
N ASP A 157 -19.31 23.75 -4.60
CA ASP A 157 -19.87 24.96 -4.02
C ASP A 157 -19.53 26.06 -5.03
N ASP A 158 -20.42 26.22 -6.01
CA ASP A 158 -20.52 27.43 -6.80
C ASP A 158 -21.37 28.41 -5.95
N PRO A 159 -20.76 29.32 -5.17
CA PRO A 159 -21.51 30.31 -4.40
C PRO A 159 -22.29 31.29 -5.30
N ASP A 160 -22.10 31.23 -6.62
CA ASP A 160 -22.75 32.10 -7.61
C ASP A 160 -23.92 31.40 -8.35
N ALA A 161 -24.44 30.28 -7.82
CA ALA A 161 -25.73 29.75 -8.26
C ALA A 161 -26.86 30.72 -7.86
N ASP A 162 -27.07 31.73 -8.70
CA ASP A 162 -28.03 32.81 -8.59
C ASP A 162 -29.42 32.31 -8.11
N PRO A 163 -29.93 32.75 -6.95
CA PRO A 163 -31.27 32.38 -6.47
C PRO A 163 -32.44 33.04 -7.22
N GLN A 164 -32.26 33.59 -8.42
CA GLN A 164 -33.24 34.48 -9.05
C GLN A 164 -34.21 33.85 -10.06
N SER A 165 -34.13 32.54 -10.34
CA SER A 165 -35.03 31.92 -11.31
C SER A 165 -36.41 31.51 -10.77
N ALA A 166 -36.65 31.60 -9.44
CA ALA A 166 -37.87 31.08 -8.82
C ALA A 166 -38.99 32.11 -8.54
N SER A 167 -38.81 33.41 -8.81
CA SER A 167 -39.80 34.45 -8.44
C SER A 167 -40.41 35.25 -9.59
N ARG A 168 -40.11 34.94 -10.86
CA ARG A 168 -40.78 35.55 -12.04
C ARG A 168 -41.72 34.55 -12.73
N SER A 169 -42.85 34.24 -12.10
CA SER A 169 -43.98 33.61 -12.83
C SER A 169 -45.36 33.85 -12.21
N VAL A 170 -45.54 34.92 -11.42
CA VAL A 170 -46.88 35.30 -10.91
C VAL A 170 -47.08 36.81 -11.10
N ASP A 171 -47.27 37.22 -12.36
CA ASP A 171 -48.17 38.32 -12.74
C ASP A 171 -48.18 38.48 -14.27
N ALA A 172 -49.14 37.84 -14.93
CA ALA A 172 -49.70 38.27 -16.22
C ALA A 172 -50.90 37.39 -16.64
N GLY A 173 -52.12 37.95 -16.53
CA GLY A 173 -53.36 37.51 -17.22
C GLY A 173 -54.12 36.38 -16.52
N GLU A 174 -55.42 36.47 -16.23
CA GLU A 174 -56.52 37.35 -16.62
C GLU A 174 -57.53 37.46 -15.46
#